data_AF-A0A945CW35-F1
#
_entry.id   AF-A0A945CW35-F1
#
_cell.length_a   1.000
_cell.length_b   1.000
_cell.length_c   1.000
_cell.angle_alpha   90.00
_cell.angle_beta   90.00
_cell.angle_gamma   90.00
#
_symmetry.space_group_name_H-M   'P 1'
#
loop_
_entity.id
_entity.type
_entity.pdbx_description
1 polymer ?
#
loop_
_entity_poly.entity_id
_entity_poly.type
_entity_poly.pdbx_seq_one_letter_code
_entity_poly.pdbx_strand_id
1 'polypeptide(L)' 'MKNALDTIKSWAWGFIDLMLIFIAVGVLAQVIWSGDQNFFTGMVTRLTGLITEFSSGGFVGLIALVIVLSLFSRRTA' A
#
# COMPACT_ATOMS: atom_id res chain seq x y z
N MET A 1 -9.31 -3.33 31.97
CA MET A 1 -10.21 -2.51 31.15
C MET A 1 -9.50 -2.25 29.84
N LYS A 2 -10.03 -2.65 28.67
CA LYS A 2 -9.40 -2.28 27.40
C LYS A 2 -9.36 -0.75 27.35
N ASN A 3 -8.18 -0.16 27.23
CA ASN A 3 -8.08 1.29 27.16
C ASN A 3 -8.82 1.74 25.89
N ALA A 4 -9.49 2.90 25.92
CA ALA A 4 -10.19 3.42 24.74
C ALA A 4 -9.26 3.45 23.49
N LEU A 5 -7.97 3.66 23.72
CA LEU A 5 -6.91 3.56 22.72
C LEU A 5 -6.79 2.19 22.06
N ASP A 6 -6.96 1.10 22.79
CA ASP A 6 -6.84 -0.26 22.25
C ASP A 6 -8.02 -0.58 21.32
N THR A 7 -9.22 -0.08 21.68
CA THR A 7 -10.42 -0.21 20.83
C THR A 7 -10.27 0.60 19.54
N ILE A 8 -9.80 1.85 19.63
CA ILE A 8 -9.56 2.70 18.45
C ILE A 8 -8.49 2.10 17.55
N LYS A 9 -7.36 1.63 18.12
CA LYS A 9 -6.30 0.95 17.36
C LYS A 9 -6.82 -0.28 16.63
N SER A 10 -7.59 -1.13 17.31
CA SER A 10 -8.16 -2.34 16.70
C SER A 10 -9.10 -2.01 15.54
N TRP A 11 -9.93 -0.98 15.67
CA TRP A 11 -10.80 -0.52 14.59
C TRP A 11 -10.00 0.04 13.40
N ALA A 12 -8.97 0.87 13.69
CA ALA A 12 -8.12 1.46 12.66
C ALA A 12 -7.38 0.41 11.84
N TRP A 13 -6.86 -0.64 12.50
CA TRP A 13 -6.25 -1.78 11.80
C TRP A 13 -7.24 -2.49 10.89
N GLY A 14 -8.46 -2.80 11.38
CA GLY A 14 -9.49 -3.42 10.54
C GLY A 14 -9.92 -2.54 9.35
N PHE A 15 -9.93 -1.22 9.51
CA PHE A 15 -10.18 -0.28 8.42
C PHE A 15 -9.04 -0.27 7.39
N ILE A 16 -7.78 -0.30 7.85
CA ILE A 16 -6.62 -0.40 6.96
C ILE A 16 -6.68 -1.69 6.14
N ASP A 17 -6.96 -2.83 6.77
CA ASP A 17 -7.07 -4.12 6.08
C ASP A 17 -8.16 -4.09 5.00
N LEU A 18 -9.31 -3.47 5.30
CA LEU A 18 -10.37 -3.27 4.31
C LEU A 18 -9.88 -2.41 3.13
N MET A 19 -9.19 -1.30 3.40
CA MET A 19 -8.66 -0.42 2.36
C MET A 19 -7.60 -1.12 1.50
N LEU A 20 -6.77 -2.00 2.08
CA LEU A 20 -5.80 -2.81 1.33
C LEU A 20 -6.49 -3.77 0.35
N ILE A 21 -7.60 -4.39 0.76
CA ILE A 21 -8.42 -5.22 -0.13
C ILE A 21 -8.99 -4.39 -1.28
N PHE A 22 -9.49 -3.17 -1.00
CA PHE A 22 -9.97 -2.26 -2.05
C PHE A 22 -8.88 -1.87 -3.05
N ILE A 23 -7.64 -1.67 -2.59
CA ILE A 23 -6.49 -1.42 -3.47
C ILE A 23 -6.24 -2.63 -4.38
N ALA A 24 -6.22 -3.84 -3.82
CA ALA A 24 -6.02 -5.06 -4.60
C ALA A 24 -7.12 -5.26 -5.66
N VAL A 25 -8.38 -5.06 -5.29
CA VAL A 25 -9.52 -5.11 -6.23
C VAL A 25 -9.39 -4.03 -7.30
N GLY A 26 -8.99 -2.82 -6.93
CA GLY A 26 -8.82 -1.71 -7.87
C GLY A 26 -7.75 -1.97 -8.92
N VAL A 27 -6.61 -2.55 -8.53
CA VAL A 27 -5.55 -2.98 -9.45
C VAL A 27 -6.08 -4.05 -10.41
N LEU A 28 -6.76 -5.08 -9.90
CA LEU A 28 -7.33 -6.15 -10.74
C LEU A 28 -8.37 -5.61 -11.72
N ALA A 29 -9.24 -4.70 -11.26
CA ALA A 29 -10.26 -4.09 -12.09
C ALA A 29 -9.65 -3.27 -13.23
N GLN A 30 -8.59 -2.50 -12.98
CA GLN A 30 -7.91 -1.75 -14.04
C GLN A 30 -7.24 -2.67 -15.08
N VAL A 31 -6.69 -3.82 -14.63
CA VAL A 31 -6.07 -4.79 -15.54
C VAL A 31 -7.12 -5.45 -16.44
N ILE A 32 -8.30 -5.77 -15.91
CA ILE A 32 -9.38 -6.45 -16.65
C ILE A 32 -10.15 -5.46 -17.54
N TRP A 33 -10.49 -4.28 -17.03
CA TRP A 33 -11.22 -3.25 -17.75
C TRP A 33 -10.25 -2.15 -18.20
N SER A 34 -9.84 -2.20 -19.46
CA SER A 34 -8.99 -1.18 -20.10
C SER A 34 -9.78 0.09 -20.46
N GLY A 35 -10.35 0.75 -19.45
CA GLY A 35 -11.12 1.99 -19.59
C GLY A 35 -10.75 3.01 -18.52
N ASP A 36 -11.09 4.28 -18.75
CA ASP A 36 -10.78 5.40 -17.86
C ASP A 36 -11.66 5.39 -16.59
N GLN A 37 -11.41 4.41 -15.72
CA GLN A 37 -12.00 4.35 -14.39
C GLN A 37 -11.24 5.32 -13.49
N ASN A 38 -11.59 6.62 -13.56
CA ASN A 38 -10.90 7.73 -12.90
C ASN A 38 -10.39 7.45 -11.47
N PHE A 39 -11.17 6.73 -10.66
CA PHE A 39 -10.76 6.37 -9.30
C PHE A 39 -9.65 5.31 -9.25
N PHE A 40 -9.84 4.17 -9.93
CA PHE A 40 -8.88 3.05 -9.91
C PHE A 40 -7.62 3.35 -10.73
N THR A 41 -7.76 4.01 -11.89
CA THR A 41 -6.63 4.45 -12.71
C THR A 41 -5.71 5.42 -11.95
N GLY A 42 -6.29 6.38 -11.23
CA GLY A 42 -5.52 7.32 -10.41
C GLY A 42 -4.82 6.64 -9.23
N MET A 43 -5.43 5.61 -8.64
CA MET A 43 -4.83 4.82 -7.57
C MET A 43 -3.60 4.05 -8.06
N VAL A 44 -3.74 3.32 -9.17
CA VAL A 44 -2.64 2.53 -9.71
C VAL A 44 -1.52 3.41 -10.22
N THR A 45 -1.82 4.54 -10.85
CA THR A 45 -0.80 5.53 -11.27
C THR A 45 0.04 6.01 -10.09
N ARG A 46 -0.57 6.24 -8.91
CA ARG A 46 0.18 6.62 -7.70
C ARG A 46 1.06 5.49 -7.19
N LEU A 47 0.57 4.25 -7.23
CA LEU A 47 1.35 3.07 -6.82
C LEU A 47 2.53 2.81 -7.76
N THR A 48 2.30 2.83 -9.07
CA THR A 48 3.36 2.64 -10.07
C THR A 48 4.35 3.79 -10.06
N GLY A 49 3.90 5.02 -9.76
CA GLY A 49 4.76 6.18 -9.54
C GLY A 49 5.76 5.94 -8.40
N LEU A 50 5.29 5.50 -7.23
CA LEU A 50 6.17 5.16 -6.09
C LEU A 50 7.17 4.05 -6.45
N ILE A 51 6.73 3.01 -7.15
CA ILE A 51 7.63 1.94 -7.62
C ILE A 51 8.67 2.51 -8.58
N THR A 52 8.26 3.42 -9.46
CA THR A 52 9.16 4.05 -10.43
C THR A 52 10.23 4.88 -9.72
N GLU A 53 9.87 5.65 -8.69
CA GLU A 53 10.83 6.40 -7.86
C GLU A 53 11.91 5.48 -7.28
N PHE A 54 11.52 4.36 -6.66
CA PHE A 54 12.48 3.38 -6.17
C PHE A 54 13.30 2.75 -7.31
N SER A 55 12.69 2.44 -8.46
CA SER A 55 13.42 1.80 -9.58
C SER A 55 14.42 2.73 -10.28
N SER A 56 14.14 4.05 -10.29
CA SER A 56 14.97 5.05 -10.98
C SER A 56 16.39 5.17 -10.42
N GLY A 57 16.57 4.84 -9.14
CA GLY A 57 17.89 4.79 -8.49
C GLY A 57 18.70 3.53 -8.78
N GLY A 58 18.21 2.61 -9.61
CA GLY A 58 18.86 1.34 -9.93
C GLY A 58 19.16 0.51 -8.67
N PHE A 59 20.42 0.10 -8.49
CA PHE A 59 20.84 -0.72 -7.35
C PHE A 59 20.62 -0.01 -5.99
N VAL A 60 20.84 1.31 -5.92
CA VAL A 60 20.65 2.09 -4.70
C VAL A 60 19.18 2.11 -4.29
N GLY A 61 18.29 2.21 -5.27
CA GLY A 61 16.85 2.17 -5.05
C GLY A 61 16.35 0.84 -4.49
N LEU A 62 16.92 -0.28 -4.94
CA LEU A 62 16.63 -1.60 -4.39
C LEU A 62 17.12 -1.74 -2.94
N ILE A 63 18.30 -1.21 -2.62
CA ILE A 63 18.79 -1.17 -1.24
C ILE A 63 17.83 -0.36 -0.35
N ALA A 64 17.39 0.81 -0.82
CA ALA A 64 16.43 1.64 -0.09
C ALA A 64 15.11 0.88 0.17
N LEU A 65 14.59 0.15 -0.82
CA LEU A 65 13.39 -0.68 -0.65
C LEU A 65 13.58 -1.76 0.42
N VAL A 66 14.71 -2.49 0.39
CA VAL A 66 15.02 -3.53 1.39
C VAL A 66 15.10 -2.94 2.81
N ILE A 67 15.70 -1.76 2.97
CA ILE A 67 15.76 -1.07 4.26
C ILE A 67 14.35 -0.73 4.75
N VAL A 68 13.50 -0.15 3.90
CA VAL A 68 12.12 0.18 4.24
C VAL A 68 11.35 -1.06 4.66
N LEU A 69 11.42 -2.14 3.88
CA LEU A 69 10.76 -3.41 4.20
C LEU A 69 11.26 -4.01 5.52
N SER A 70 12.56 -3.95 5.78
CA SER A 70 13.18 -4.42 7.04
C SER A 70 12.66 -3.64 8.25
N LEU A 71 12.53 -2.32 8.15
CA LEU A 71 11.99 -1.48 9.21
C LEU A 71 10.50 -1.77 9.48
N PHE A 72 9.72 -2.00 8.43
CA PHE A 72 8.30 -2.37 8.57
C PHE A 72 8.12 -3.75 9.21
N SER A 73 8.89 -4.74 8.78
CA SER A 73 8.82 -6.11 9.33
C SER A 73 9.13 -6.15 10.83
N ARG A 74 10.11 -5.35 11.28
CA ARG A 74 10.46 -5.23 12.72
C ARG A 74 9.41 -4.55 13.58
N ARG A 75 8.46 -3.80 13.00
CA ARG A 75 7.37 -3.14 13.74
C ARG A 75 6.17 -4.06 13.97
N THR A 76 6.03 -5.08 13.13
CA THR A 76 4.91 -6.02 13.18
C THR A 76 5.22 -7.26 14.04
N ALA A 77 6.49 -7.51 14.37
CA ALA A 77 6.94 -8.48 15.37
C ALA A 77 6.98 -7.88 16.77
#